data_AF-A0A5D4H8R4-F1
#
_entry.id   AF-A0A5D4H8R4-F1
#
_cell.length_a   1.000
_cell.length_b   1.000
_cell.length_c   1.000
_cell.angle_alpha   90.00
_cell.angle_beta   90.00
_cell.angle_gamma   90.00
#
_symmetry.space_group_name_H-M   'P 1'
#
loop_
_entity.id
_entity.type
_entity.pdbx_description
1 polymer ?
#
loop_
_entity_poly.entity_id
_entity_poly.type
_entity_poly.pdbx_seq_one_letter_code
_entity_poly.pdbx_strand_id
1 'polypeptide(L)'
;MTAALQAMIERLPGLPGVYFFYTQHDDLVYIGKSIHIRKRVQQHFQGKDNKSRKIQRTVTRIAYEPMGSELIALLYESDLIKRHQPLYNCTQRRTMNPLGLYIQYENGYKALRIANNQERGDEIITFAGMTEAKNTLYRLTEKYKLCPKINGLYKTRSACFHYQIKSCYGACIDQESLESYNQRVDTFLHAHRFEGFTKLFEVEGRSSAEMGLAYIERGIYRGFGFCARETPEDQLLKHIAYRADNKDVRRILMRYLISG
;
A
#
# COMPACT_ATOMS: atom_id res chain seq x y z
N MET A 1 22.78 22.25 11.66
CA MET A 1 21.40 22.20 12.19
C MET A 1 21.30 23.24 13.29
N THR A 2 20.32 24.15 13.22
CA THR A 2 20.17 25.21 14.23
C THR A 2 19.58 24.64 15.53
N ALA A 3 19.84 25.29 16.66
CA ALA A 3 19.28 24.89 17.95
C ALA A 3 17.74 24.90 17.93
N ALA A 4 17.14 25.86 17.23
CA ALA A 4 15.68 25.95 17.04
C ALA A 4 15.11 24.73 16.31
N LEU A 5 15.76 24.28 15.22
CA LEU A 5 15.30 23.11 14.47
C LEU A 5 15.44 21.82 15.28
N GLN A 6 16.51 21.69 16.05
CA GLN A 6 16.69 20.56 16.97
C GLN A 6 15.56 20.49 18.00
N ALA A 7 15.22 21.62 18.63
CA ALA A 7 14.11 21.70 19.59
C ALA A 7 12.75 21.37 18.94
N MET A 8 12.52 21.75 17.67
CA MET A 8 11.32 21.35 16.92
C MET A 8 11.25 19.83 16.75
N ILE A 9 12.36 19.18 16.39
CA ILE A 9 12.41 17.72 16.18
C ILE A 9 12.12 16.97 17.49
N GLU A 10 12.66 17.44 18.61
CA GLU A 10 12.47 16.82 19.92
C GLU A 10 11.02 16.85 20.41
N ARG A 11 10.27 17.90 20.05
CA ARG A 11 8.85 18.09 20.38
C ARG A 11 7.89 17.30 19.48
N LEU A 12 8.37 16.65 18.41
CA LEU A 12 7.50 15.87 17.53
C LEU A 12 6.90 14.66 18.26
N PRO A 13 5.65 14.28 17.94
CA PRO A 13 5.01 13.15 18.59
C PRO A 13 5.56 11.81 18.10
N GLY A 14 5.40 10.79 18.95
CA GLY A 14 5.66 9.39 18.63
C GLY A 14 4.48 8.65 18.01
N LEU A 15 3.62 9.36 17.27
CA LEU A 15 2.35 8.83 16.76
C LEU A 15 2.35 8.67 15.23
N PRO A 16 1.40 7.90 14.66
CA PRO A 16 1.19 7.82 13.22
C PRO A 16 0.69 9.14 12.63
N GLY A 17 1.25 9.53 11.49
CA GLY A 17 0.78 10.70 10.75
C GLY A 17 1.69 11.13 9.60
N VAL A 18 1.39 12.30 9.07
CA VAL A 18 2.12 12.95 7.97
C VAL A 18 2.94 14.11 8.53
N TYR A 19 4.14 14.32 8.01
CA TYR A 19 5.01 15.44 8.34
C TYR A 19 5.44 16.17 7.07
N PHE A 20 5.75 17.45 7.25
CA PHE A 20 5.98 18.42 6.19
C PHE A 20 7.28 19.16 6.49
N PHE A 21 8.12 19.32 5.49
CA PHE A 21 9.33 20.12 5.60
C PHE A 21 9.24 21.37 4.74
N TYR A 22 9.59 22.50 5.35
CA TYR A 22 9.55 23.81 4.72
C TYR A 22 10.91 24.49 4.73
N THR A 23 11.15 25.33 3.71
CA THR A 23 12.30 26.24 3.63
C THR A 23 12.10 27.45 4.55
N GLN A 24 13.12 28.31 4.62
CA GLN A 24 13.04 29.60 5.31
C GLN A 24 12.01 30.56 4.70
N HIS A 25 11.59 30.34 3.45
CA HIS A 25 10.58 31.15 2.76
C HIS A 25 9.21 30.45 2.75
N ASP A 26 9.01 29.46 3.63
CA ASP A 26 7.78 28.67 3.74
C ASP A 26 7.43 27.82 2.50
N ASP A 27 8.41 27.50 1.65
CA ASP A 27 8.20 26.58 0.52
C ASP A 27 8.11 25.13 1.01
N LEU A 28 7.04 24.41 0.66
CA LEU A 28 6.90 22.98 0.96
C LEU A 28 7.82 22.14 0.07
N VAL A 29 8.89 21.61 0.63
CA VAL A 29 9.93 20.86 -0.12
C VAL A 29 9.83 19.36 0.04
N TYR A 30 9.17 18.87 1.09
CA TYR A 30 9.02 17.45 1.32
C TYR A 30 7.77 17.13 2.15
N ILE A 31 7.10 16.03 1.79
CA ILE A 31 6.00 15.44 2.54
C ILE A 31 6.38 13.98 2.81
N GLY A 32 6.13 13.49 4.02
CA GLY A 32 6.34 12.08 4.32
C GLY A 32 5.40 11.57 5.39
N LYS A 33 5.18 10.26 5.43
CA LYS A 33 4.43 9.58 6.50
C LYS A 33 5.30 8.76 7.43
N SER A 34 4.79 8.48 8.62
CA SER A 34 5.38 7.52 9.55
C SER A 34 4.33 6.96 10.51
N ILE A 35 4.54 5.74 11.00
CA ILE A 35 3.86 5.24 12.21
C ILE A 35 4.40 5.88 13.50
N HIS A 36 5.56 6.53 13.40
CA HIS A 36 6.21 7.24 14.50
C HIS A 36 6.92 8.48 13.93
N ILE A 37 6.24 9.63 13.92
CA ILE A 37 6.72 10.86 13.26
C ILE A 37 8.11 11.28 13.74
N ARG A 38 8.32 11.42 15.06
CA ARG A 38 9.61 11.87 15.62
C ARG A 38 10.81 11.06 15.13
N LYS A 39 10.75 9.73 15.28
CA LYS A 39 11.81 8.80 14.86
C LYS A 39 12.12 8.93 13.37
N ARG A 40 11.08 9.04 12.52
CA ARG A 40 11.27 9.14 11.07
C ARG A 40 11.85 10.49 10.66
N VAL A 41 11.43 11.57 11.30
CA VAL A 41 12.03 12.89 11.07
C VAL A 41 13.50 12.89 11.48
N GLN A 42 13.84 12.36 12.66
CA GLN A 42 15.24 12.23 13.11
C GLN A 42 16.12 11.48 12.09
N GLN A 43 15.59 10.41 11.47
CA GLN A 43 16.32 9.67 10.44
C GLN A 43 16.73 10.53 9.24
N HIS A 44 15.90 11.48 8.79
CA HIS A 44 16.29 12.40 7.71
C HIS A 44 17.41 13.35 8.13
N PHE A 45 17.42 13.78 9.40
CA PHE A 45 18.43 14.71 9.92
C PHE A 45 19.72 14.03 10.39
N GLN A 46 19.71 12.71 10.59
CA GLN A 46 20.89 11.91 10.93
C GLN A 46 21.44 11.12 9.72
N GLY A 47 20.66 11.01 8.65
CA GLY A 47 21.02 10.28 7.44
C GLY A 47 22.23 10.87 6.72
N LYS A 48 23.04 9.99 6.13
CA LYS A 48 24.26 10.36 5.38
C LYS A 48 24.09 10.28 3.86
N ASP A 49 22.92 9.90 3.36
CA ASP A 49 22.65 9.86 1.92
C ASP A 49 22.43 11.26 1.32
N ASN A 50 22.43 11.35 -0.01
CA ASN A 50 22.30 12.63 -0.72
C ASN A 50 20.97 13.35 -0.44
N LYS A 51 19.86 12.62 -0.25
CA LYS A 51 18.56 13.23 0.04
C LYS A 51 18.56 13.80 1.46
N SER A 52 19.05 13.04 2.43
CA SER A 52 19.20 13.50 3.82
C SER A 52 20.06 14.76 3.92
N ARG A 53 21.21 14.80 3.22
CA ARG A 53 22.06 16.01 3.17
C ARG A 53 21.36 17.23 2.58
N LYS A 54 20.53 17.06 1.54
CA LYS A 54 19.74 18.16 0.96
C LYS A 54 18.70 18.66 1.96
N ILE A 55 17.94 17.76 2.57
CA ILE A 55 16.95 18.07 3.61
C ILE A 55 17.62 18.85 4.76
N GLN A 56 18.74 18.39 5.28
CA GLN A 56 19.46 19.03 6.39
C GLN A 56 19.93 20.46 6.09
N ARG A 57 20.21 20.77 4.81
CA ARG A 57 20.66 22.10 4.37
C ARG A 57 19.51 23.06 4.08
N THR A 58 18.36 22.54 3.69
CA THR A 58 17.25 23.32 3.15
C THR A 58 16.13 23.56 4.16
N VAL A 59 15.90 22.61 5.06
CA VAL A 59 14.74 22.63 5.96
C VAL A 59 15.00 23.50 7.18
N THR A 60 14.08 24.41 7.45
CA THR A 60 14.12 25.30 8.62
C THR A 60 12.87 25.17 9.50
N ARG A 61 11.76 24.68 8.94
CA ARG A 61 10.50 24.48 9.66
C ARG A 61 9.92 23.10 9.37
N ILE A 62 9.36 22.49 10.40
CA ILE A 62 8.73 21.17 10.36
C ILE A 62 7.30 21.32 10.86
N ALA A 63 6.33 20.80 10.11
CA ALA A 63 4.95 20.65 10.57
C ALA A 63 4.54 19.18 10.51
N TYR A 64 3.45 18.83 11.18
CA TYR A 64 2.91 17.48 11.15
C TYR A 64 1.40 17.47 11.38
N GLU A 65 0.77 16.38 10.96
CA GLU A 65 -0.66 16.11 11.17
C GLU A 65 -0.84 14.65 11.60
N PRO A 66 -1.34 14.38 12.83
CA PRO A 66 -1.64 13.04 13.29
C PRO A 66 -2.78 12.41 12.47
N MET A 67 -2.63 11.12 12.13
CA MET A 67 -3.61 10.39 11.29
C MET A 67 -4.22 9.18 11.98
N GLY A 68 -3.76 8.84 13.20
CA GLY A 68 -4.25 7.68 13.96
C GLY A 68 -3.74 6.34 13.46
N SER A 69 -3.80 6.10 12.16
CA SER A 69 -3.44 4.82 11.54
C SER A 69 -2.41 4.96 10.41
N GLU A 70 -1.67 3.89 10.16
CA GLU A 70 -0.74 3.83 9.02
C GLU A 70 -1.48 3.93 7.68
N LEU A 71 -2.65 3.30 7.56
CA LEU A 71 -3.44 3.29 6.33
C LEU A 71 -3.84 4.71 5.92
N ILE A 72 -4.46 5.48 6.82
CA ILE A 72 -4.88 6.84 6.51
C ILE A 72 -3.67 7.74 6.25
N ALA A 73 -2.59 7.59 7.03
CA ALA A 73 -1.35 8.34 6.79
C ALA A 73 -0.76 8.09 5.39
N LEU A 74 -0.80 6.84 4.90
CA LEU A 74 -0.38 6.49 3.54
C LEU A 74 -1.28 7.12 2.47
N LEU A 75 -2.61 7.04 2.65
CA LEU A 75 -3.58 7.62 1.72
C LEU A 75 -3.41 9.14 1.61
N TYR A 76 -3.29 9.81 2.76
CA TYR A 76 -3.16 11.26 2.82
C TYR A 76 -1.81 11.76 2.30
N GLU A 77 -0.71 11.09 2.63
CA GLU A 77 0.62 11.39 2.05
C GLU A 77 0.56 11.33 0.52
N SER A 78 -0.03 10.26 -0.02
CA SER A 78 -0.15 10.09 -1.48
C SER A 78 -0.93 11.25 -2.11
N ASP A 79 -2.10 11.58 -1.56
CA ASP A 79 -2.94 12.70 -2.01
C ASP A 79 -2.18 14.04 -1.97
N LEU A 80 -1.52 14.35 -0.86
CA LEU A 80 -0.75 15.58 -0.68
C LEU A 80 0.42 15.70 -1.66
N ILE A 81 1.17 14.61 -1.89
CA ILE A 81 2.30 14.63 -2.83
C ILE A 81 1.81 14.85 -4.26
N LYS A 82 0.67 14.25 -4.64
CA LYS A 82 0.11 14.48 -5.98
C LYS A 82 -0.35 15.92 -6.17
N ARG A 83 -0.93 16.54 -5.14
CA ARG A 83 -1.39 17.94 -5.18
C ARG A 83 -0.25 18.95 -5.17
N HIS A 84 0.70 18.79 -4.26
CA HIS A 84 1.73 19.81 -4.01
C HIS A 84 3.02 19.59 -4.81
N GLN A 85 3.24 18.37 -5.34
CA GLN A 85 4.43 18.01 -6.13
C GLN A 85 5.78 18.48 -5.53
N PRO A 86 6.01 18.30 -4.21
CA PRO A 86 7.15 18.89 -3.52
C PRO A 86 8.49 18.41 -4.10
N LEU A 87 9.48 19.29 -4.09
CA LEU A 87 10.76 19.13 -4.79
C LEU A 87 11.47 17.81 -4.49
N TYR A 88 11.44 17.35 -3.24
CA TYR A 88 12.17 16.16 -2.80
C TYR A 88 11.37 14.85 -2.80
N ASN A 89 10.10 14.85 -3.24
CA ASN A 89 9.28 13.64 -3.41
C ASN A 89 9.37 13.05 -4.82
N CYS A 90 10.55 13.13 -5.46
CA CYS A 90 10.75 12.81 -6.88
C CYS A 90 10.05 11.55 -7.39
N THR A 91 10.14 10.43 -6.66
CA THR A 91 9.60 9.13 -7.07
C THR A 91 8.08 9.07 -6.99
N GLN A 92 7.47 9.71 -5.99
CA GLN A 92 6.02 9.61 -5.74
C GLN A 92 5.22 10.70 -6.46
N ARG A 93 5.90 11.72 -7.01
CA ARG A 93 5.31 12.75 -7.87
C ARG A 93 4.56 12.17 -9.07
N ARG A 94 5.11 11.12 -9.68
CA ARG A 94 4.49 10.38 -10.80
C ARG A 94 3.97 9.03 -10.33
N THR A 95 2.80 8.62 -10.81
CA THR A 95 2.29 7.27 -10.55
C THR A 95 3.01 6.32 -11.49
N MET A 96 4.06 5.66 -10.99
CA MET A 96 4.80 4.64 -11.71
C MET A 96 4.38 3.28 -11.17
N ASN A 97 3.61 2.54 -11.96
CA ASN A 97 3.28 1.15 -11.68
C ASN A 97 3.83 0.31 -12.82
N PRO A 98 5.14 0.01 -12.82
CA PRO A 98 5.75 -0.71 -13.92
C PRO A 98 5.26 -2.15 -14.03
N LEU A 99 4.65 -2.71 -12.97
CA LEU A 99 4.29 -4.13 -12.91
C LEU A 99 2.83 -4.33 -12.50
N GLY A 100 2.23 -5.39 -13.04
CA GLY A 100 0.90 -5.88 -12.70
C GLY A 100 0.88 -7.40 -12.50
N LEU A 101 -0.10 -7.89 -11.73
CA LEU A 101 -0.47 -9.29 -11.62
C LEU A 101 -1.57 -9.61 -12.63
N TYR A 102 -1.39 -10.66 -13.42
CA TYR A 102 -2.33 -11.07 -14.47
C TYR A 102 -2.61 -12.57 -14.38
N ILE A 103 -3.70 -12.98 -15.02
CA ILE A 103 -3.95 -14.40 -15.32
C ILE A 103 -3.34 -14.72 -16.67
N GLN A 104 -2.60 -15.82 -16.71
CA GLN A 104 -2.24 -16.51 -17.94
C GLN A 104 -2.71 -17.95 -17.84
N TYR A 105 -3.08 -18.55 -18.97
CA TYR A 105 -3.48 -19.95 -19.00
C TYR A 105 -2.28 -20.80 -19.40
N GLU A 106 -1.91 -21.75 -18.55
CA GLU A 106 -0.85 -22.73 -18.82
C GLU A 106 -1.45 -24.12 -18.74
N ASN A 107 -1.56 -24.81 -19.88
CA ASN A 107 -2.18 -26.14 -19.97
C ASN A 107 -3.58 -26.20 -19.31
N GLY A 108 -4.34 -25.10 -19.43
CA GLY A 108 -5.68 -24.94 -18.86
C GLY A 108 -5.74 -24.53 -17.38
N TYR A 109 -4.60 -24.48 -16.67
CA TYR A 109 -4.52 -23.90 -15.33
C TYR A 109 -4.44 -22.37 -15.40
N LYS A 110 -5.19 -21.68 -14.52
CA LYS A 110 -5.12 -20.22 -14.32
C LYS A 110 -3.86 -19.86 -13.52
N ALA A 111 -2.77 -19.55 -14.20
CA ALA A 111 -1.51 -19.13 -13.59
C ALA A 111 -1.51 -17.63 -13.27
N LEU A 112 -1.13 -17.29 -12.03
CA LEU A 112 -0.89 -15.91 -11.63
C LEU A 112 0.54 -15.48 -12.03
N ARG A 113 0.66 -14.40 -12.81
CA ARG A 113 1.92 -13.97 -13.44
C ARG A 113 2.17 -12.49 -13.23
N ILE A 114 3.42 -12.16 -12.88
CA ILE A 114 3.88 -10.78 -12.80
C ILE A 114 4.42 -10.38 -14.17
N ALA A 115 3.89 -9.31 -14.74
CA ALA A 115 4.36 -8.74 -16.00
C ALA A 115 4.41 -7.22 -15.91
N ASN A 116 5.02 -6.58 -16.92
CA ASN A 116 4.96 -5.13 -17.02
C ASN A 116 3.51 -4.66 -17.12
N ASN A 117 3.18 -3.51 -16.52
CA ASN A 117 1.85 -2.94 -16.65
C ASN A 117 1.62 -2.58 -18.12
N GLN A 118 0.59 -3.19 -18.72
CA GLN A 118 0.30 -3.08 -20.16
C GLN A 118 -0.57 -1.85 -20.48
N GLU A 119 -0.89 -0.99 -19.50
CA GLU A 119 -1.84 0.13 -19.59
C GLU A 119 -3.29 -0.25 -19.96
N ARG A 120 -3.52 -1.50 -20.39
CA ARG A 120 -4.83 -2.06 -20.78
C ARG A 120 -5.85 -2.15 -19.65
N GLY A 121 -5.42 -2.14 -18.39
CA GLY A 121 -6.32 -2.16 -17.23
C GLY A 121 -6.72 -3.57 -16.75
N ASP A 122 -6.24 -4.63 -17.42
CA ASP A 122 -6.55 -6.02 -17.07
C ASP A 122 -5.77 -6.54 -15.84
N GLU A 123 -4.97 -5.68 -15.19
CA GLU A 123 -4.21 -6.07 -14.02
C GLU A 123 -5.11 -6.34 -12.80
N ILE A 124 -4.90 -7.47 -12.14
CA ILE A 124 -5.59 -7.80 -10.87
C ILE A 124 -5.04 -6.91 -9.74
N ILE A 125 -3.71 -6.77 -9.68
CA ILE A 125 -3.00 -5.98 -8.67
C ILE A 125 -1.83 -5.24 -9.35
N THR A 126 -1.62 -3.97 -9.03
CA THR A 126 -0.43 -3.20 -9.46
C THR A 126 0.66 -3.17 -8.38
N PHE A 127 1.92 -3.19 -8.80
CA PHE A 127 3.07 -3.12 -7.89
C PHE A 127 4.03 -1.99 -8.25
N ALA A 128 4.71 -1.45 -7.22
CA ALA A 128 5.77 -0.44 -7.40
C ALA A 128 7.06 -1.03 -7.94
N GLY A 129 7.31 -2.33 -7.70
CA GLY A 129 8.54 -2.99 -8.09
C GLY A 129 8.50 -4.51 -7.92
N MET A 130 9.52 -5.18 -8.48
CA MET A 130 9.56 -6.64 -8.60
C MET A 130 9.58 -7.35 -7.25
N THR A 131 10.28 -6.80 -6.24
CA THR A 131 10.33 -7.38 -4.90
C THR A 131 8.96 -7.43 -4.23
N GLU A 132 8.20 -6.33 -4.30
CA GLU A 132 6.83 -6.26 -3.78
C GLU A 132 5.91 -7.24 -4.50
N ALA A 133 6.02 -7.30 -5.83
CA ALA A 133 5.23 -8.19 -6.67
C ALA A 133 5.46 -9.66 -6.30
N LYS A 134 6.74 -10.09 -6.21
CA LYS A 134 7.10 -11.47 -5.84
C LYS A 134 6.66 -11.83 -4.43
N ASN A 135 6.88 -10.96 -3.45
CA ASN A 135 6.46 -11.21 -2.07
C ASN A 135 4.94 -11.32 -1.94
N THR A 136 4.19 -10.53 -2.70
CA THR A 136 2.73 -10.60 -2.71
C THR A 136 2.24 -11.87 -3.40
N LEU A 137 2.78 -12.22 -4.57
CA LEU A 137 2.45 -13.47 -5.26
C LEU A 137 2.77 -14.70 -4.41
N TYR A 138 3.88 -14.67 -3.67
CA TYR A 138 4.25 -15.73 -2.73
C TYR A 138 3.18 -15.89 -1.64
N ARG A 139 2.83 -14.79 -0.93
CA ARG A 139 1.78 -14.81 0.11
C ARG A 139 0.43 -15.28 -0.41
N LEU A 140 0.03 -14.83 -1.60
CA LEU A 140 -1.21 -15.28 -2.24
C LEU A 140 -1.17 -16.76 -2.57
N THR A 141 -0.02 -17.24 -3.08
CA THR A 141 0.18 -18.66 -3.39
C THR A 141 0.05 -19.52 -2.14
N GLU A 142 0.62 -19.10 -1.00
CA GLU A 142 0.47 -19.81 0.27
C GLU A 142 -0.97 -19.73 0.81
N LYS A 143 -1.56 -18.53 0.90
CA LYS A 143 -2.89 -18.29 1.47
C LYS A 143 -3.97 -19.12 0.78
N TYR A 144 -3.90 -19.24 -0.54
CA TYR A 144 -4.86 -19.99 -1.37
C TYR A 144 -4.39 -21.40 -1.72
N LYS A 145 -3.28 -21.89 -1.13
CA LYS A 145 -2.68 -23.21 -1.39
C LYS A 145 -2.51 -23.48 -2.89
N LEU A 146 -2.08 -22.46 -3.63
CA LEU A 146 -1.81 -22.54 -5.06
C LEU A 146 -0.42 -23.13 -5.30
N CYS A 147 -0.18 -23.56 -6.53
CA CYS A 147 1.08 -24.15 -6.91
C CYS A 147 2.09 -23.05 -7.32
N PRO A 148 3.24 -22.92 -6.64
CA PRO A 148 4.24 -21.91 -6.97
C PRO A 148 4.94 -22.15 -8.31
N LYS A 149 4.98 -23.40 -8.78
CA LYS A 149 5.50 -23.75 -10.12
C LYS A 149 4.57 -23.25 -11.22
N ILE A 150 3.26 -23.50 -11.09
CA ILE A 150 2.25 -22.94 -12.00
C ILE A 150 2.25 -21.41 -11.91
N ASN A 151 2.38 -20.82 -10.71
CA ASN A 151 2.52 -19.37 -10.52
C ASN A 151 3.92 -18.81 -10.84
N GLY A 152 4.84 -19.63 -11.36
CA GLY A 152 6.09 -19.15 -11.94
C GLY A 152 7.02 -18.47 -10.94
N LEU A 153 6.84 -18.73 -9.65
CA LEU A 153 7.69 -18.21 -8.57
C LEU A 153 9.11 -18.77 -8.66
N TYR A 154 9.25 -20.00 -9.15
CA TYR A 154 10.52 -20.63 -9.50
C TYR A 154 10.29 -21.78 -10.49
N LYS A 155 11.37 -22.24 -11.12
CA LYS A 155 11.35 -23.37 -12.07
C LYS A 155 11.87 -24.63 -11.39
N THR A 156 11.18 -25.76 -11.57
CA THR A 156 11.68 -27.10 -11.21
C THR A 156 11.12 -28.14 -12.17
N ARG A 157 11.89 -29.21 -12.43
CA ARG A 157 11.46 -30.33 -13.28
C ARG A 157 10.51 -31.26 -12.55
N SER A 158 10.72 -31.47 -11.25
CA SER A 158 9.93 -32.34 -10.38
C SER A 158 8.73 -31.61 -9.75
N ALA A 159 8.14 -32.20 -8.71
CA ALA A 159 7.14 -31.57 -7.87
C ALA A 159 7.69 -30.27 -7.24
N CYS A 160 6.80 -29.32 -7.00
CA CYS A 160 7.17 -28.09 -6.32
C CYS A 160 7.43 -28.34 -4.82
N PHE A 161 8.29 -27.54 -4.20
CA PHE A 161 8.59 -27.61 -2.76
C PHE A 161 7.34 -27.53 -1.89
N HIS A 162 6.35 -26.71 -2.28
CA HIS A 162 5.09 -26.56 -1.55
C HIS A 162 4.27 -27.86 -1.53
N TYR A 163 4.36 -28.70 -2.55
CA TYR A 163 3.74 -30.02 -2.53
C TYR A 163 4.42 -30.94 -1.50
N GLN A 164 5.76 -30.91 -1.43
CA GLN A 164 6.54 -31.73 -0.50
C GLN A 164 6.20 -31.41 0.97
N ILE A 165 5.93 -30.15 1.28
CA ILE A 165 5.50 -29.70 2.62
C ILE A 165 3.98 -29.63 2.79
N LYS A 166 3.19 -30.18 1.85
CA LYS A 166 1.72 -30.22 1.86
C LYS A 166 1.03 -28.84 1.92
N SER A 167 1.68 -27.79 1.43
CA SER A 167 1.12 -26.43 1.31
C SER A 167 0.52 -26.12 -0.07
N CYS A 168 0.56 -27.07 -1.02
CA CYS A 168 -0.26 -27.07 -2.24
C CYS A 168 -0.73 -28.49 -2.56
N TYR A 169 -1.73 -28.63 -3.44
CA TYR A 169 -2.31 -29.94 -3.78
C TYR A 169 -1.70 -30.63 -5.00
N GLY A 170 -0.61 -30.08 -5.58
CA GLY A 170 0.18 -30.80 -6.57
C GLY A 170 -0.30 -30.69 -8.01
N ALA A 171 -1.02 -29.63 -8.38
CA ALA A 171 -1.41 -29.36 -9.78
C ALA A 171 -0.24 -29.43 -10.79
N CYS A 172 0.99 -29.14 -10.39
CA CYS A 172 2.15 -29.20 -11.30
C CYS A 172 2.65 -30.62 -11.64
N ILE A 173 2.05 -31.64 -11.03
CA ILE A 173 2.32 -33.07 -11.25
C ILE A 173 1.00 -33.84 -11.43
N ASP A 174 -0.08 -33.15 -11.81
CA ASP A 174 -1.40 -33.71 -12.10
C ASP A 174 -2.04 -34.52 -10.95
N GLN A 175 -1.61 -34.29 -9.71
CA GLN A 175 -2.23 -34.85 -8.49
C GLN A 175 -3.51 -34.11 -8.09
N GLU A 176 -3.76 -32.97 -8.71
CA GLU A 176 -4.91 -32.12 -8.50
C GLU A 176 -5.58 -31.85 -9.85
N SER A 177 -6.91 -31.91 -9.89
CA SER A 177 -7.65 -31.58 -11.11
C SER A 177 -7.57 -30.09 -11.45
N LEU A 178 -7.59 -29.79 -12.75
CA LEU A 178 -7.63 -28.43 -13.28
C LEU A 178 -8.78 -27.61 -12.69
N GLU A 179 -9.96 -28.21 -12.56
CA GLU A 179 -11.16 -27.57 -12.01
C GLU A 179 -10.97 -27.18 -10.54
N SER A 180 -10.46 -28.11 -9.71
CA SER A 180 -10.19 -27.86 -8.29
C SER A 180 -9.16 -26.74 -8.08
N TYR A 181 -8.09 -26.75 -8.89
CA TYR A 181 -7.08 -25.69 -8.84
C TYR A 181 -7.66 -24.34 -9.24
N ASN A 182 -8.34 -24.29 -10.40
CA ASN A 182 -8.90 -23.07 -10.96
C ASN A 182 -9.96 -22.47 -10.04
N GLN A 183 -10.76 -23.28 -9.36
CA GLN A 183 -11.74 -22.81 -8.38
C GLN A 183 -11.08 -22.01 -7.24
N ARG A 184 -9.90 -22.42 -6.76
CA ARG A 184 -9.18 -21.63 -5.73
C ARG A 184 -8.60 -20.35 -6.27
N VAL A 185 -8.15 -20.34 -7.53
CA VAL A 185 -7.75 -19.10 -8.21
C VAL A 185 -8.97 -18.19 -8.33
N ASP A 186 -10.14 -18.71 -8.68
CA ASP A 186 -11.39 -17.94 -8.77
C ASP A 186 -11.84 -17.38 -7.42
N THR A 187 -11.72 -18.14 -6.34
CA THR A 187 -11.92 -17.62 -4.97
C THR A 187 -11.00 -16.45 -4.68
N PHE A 188 -9.72 -16.53 -5.08
CA PHE A 188 -8.80 -15.41 -4.98
C PHE A 188 -9.27 -14.20 -5.81
N LEU A 189 -9.63 -14.42 -7.08
CA LEU A 189 -10.07 -13.34 -7.99
C LEU A 189 -11.34 -12.67 -7.50
N HIS A 190 -12.32 -13.43 -6.99
CA HIS A 190 -13.53 -12.86 -6.41
C HIS A 190 -13.22 -12.00 -5.19
N ALA A 191 -12.22 -12.39 -4.39
CA ALA A 191 -11.80 -11.61 -3.23
C ALA A 191 -10.92 -10.39 -3.56
N HIS A 192 -10.27 -10.37 -4.74
CA HIS A 192 -9.21 -9.39 -5.06
C HIS A 192 -9.40 -8.62 -6.38
N ARG A 193 -10.42 -8.91 -7.18
CA ARG A 193 -10.81 -8.02 -8.28
C ARG A 193 -11.45 -6.78 -7.67
N PHE A 194 -10.86 -5.64 -7.99
CA PHE A 194 -11.32 -4.32 -7.55
C PHE A 194 -12.74 -4.01 -8.07
N GLU A 195 -13.15 -4.61 -9.20
CA GLU A 195 -14.48 -4.42 -9.79
C GLU A 195 -15.60 -4.85 -8.85
N GLY A 196 -16.46 -3.90 -8.46
CA GLY A 196 -17.61 -4.16 -7.58
C GLY A 196 -17.29 -4.19 -6.09
N PHE A 197 -16.01 -4.12 -5.69
CA PHE A 197 -15.62 -4.14 -4.29
C PHE A 197 -16.04 -2.86 -3.57
N THR A 198 -16.99 -2.98 -2.64
CA THR A 198 -17.44 -1.87 -1.79
C THR A 198 -17.12 -2.23 -0.34
N LYS A 199 -16.27 -1.44 0.31
CA LYS A 199 -15.86 -1.69 1.69
C LYS A 199 -15.52 -0.38 2.40
N LEU A 200 -16.02 -0.27 3.62
CA LEU A 200 -15.57 0.70 4.60
C LEU A 200 -14.52 0.04 5.49
N PHE A 201 -13.35 0.65 5.59
CA PHE A 201 -12.27 0.25 6.48
C PHE A 201 -12.36 1.08 7.74
N GLU A 202 -12.49 0.41 8.87
CA GLU A 202 -12.44 0.99 10.20
C GLU A 202 -11.05 0.77 10.78
N VAL A 203 -10.36 1.85 11.11
CA VAL A 203 -8.97 1.85 11.61
C VAL A 203 -8.84 2.76 12.81
N GLU A 204 -7.69 2.71 13.48
CA GLU A 204 -7.43 3.60 14.63
C GLU A 204 -7.54 5.09 14.25
N GLY A 205 -8.26 5.84 15.07
CA GLY A 205 -8.42 7.30 14.96
C GLY A 205 -7.27 8.05 15.62
N ARG A 206 -7.33 9.39 15.60
CA ARG A 206 -6.25 10.24 16.12
C ARG A 206 -6.21 10.28 17.65
N SER A 207 -7.29 9.85 18.29
CA SER A 207 -7.44 9.71 19.74
C SER A 207 -8.16 8.40 20.07
N SER A 208 -8.21 8.03 21.35
CA SER A 208 -8.91 6.83 21.81
C SER A 208 -10.43 6.90 21.64
N ALA A 209 -11.02 8.09 21.62
CA ALA A 209 -12.46 8.31 21.42
C ALA A 209 -12.86 8.38 19.93
N GLU A 210 -11.88 8.38 19.03
CA GLU A 210 -12.08 8.51 17.59
C GLU A 210 -11.72 7.21 16.86
N MET A 211 -12.32 7.00 15.71
CA MET A 211 -11.91 6.02 14.72
C MET A 211 -11.67 6.68 13.36
N GLY A 212 -10.75 6.10 12.60
CA GLY A 212 -10.49 6.46 11.22
C GLY A 212 -11.33 5.61 10.28
N LEU A 213 -11.77 6.21 9.18
CA LEU A 213 -12.54 5.56 8.13
C LEU A 213 -11.80 5.70 6.80
N ALA A 214 -11.77 4.66 5.97
CA ALA A 214 -11.40 4.76 4.57
C ALA A 214 -12.41 4.01 3.71
N TYR A 215 -12.89 4.61 2.62
CA TYR A 215 -14.02 4.07 1.86
C TYR A 215 -13.64 3.76 0.41
N ILE A 216 -14.01 2.55 -0.03
CA ILE A 216 -13.98 2.11 -1.41
C ILE A 216 -15.41 1.79 -1.82
N GLU A 217 -15.82 2.29 -2.98
CA GLU A 217 -17.13 2.01 -3.57
C GLU A 217 -16.95 1.51 -5.00
N ARG A 218 -17.46 0.31 -5.29
CA ARG A 218 -17.35 -0.33 -6.62
C ARG A 218 -15.93 -0.31 -7.17
N GLY A 219 -14.95 -0.44 -6.28
CA GLY A 219 -13.55 -0.41 -6.60
C GLY A 219 -12.90 0.95 -6.81
N ILE A 220 -13.64 2.02 -6.54
CA ILE A 220 -13.11 3.38 -6.62
C ILE A 220 -12.88 3.86 -5.20
N TYR A 221 -11.66 4.27 -4.91
CA TYR A 221 -11.39 4.95 -3.65
C TYR A 221 -12.18 6.26 -3.59
N ARG A 222 -12.97 6.43 -2.53
CA ARG A 222 -13.82 7.61 -2.35
C ARG A 222 -13.20 8.64 -1.43
N GLY A 223 -12.47 8.21 -0.41
CA GLY A 223 -11.90 9.13 0.57
C GLY A 223 -11.57 8.46 1.89
N PHE A 224 -11.12 9.26 2.85
CA PHE A 224 -10.96 8.87 4.23
C PHE A 224 -11.58 9.92 5.15
N GLY A 225 -11.84 9.55 6.39
CA GLY A 225 -12.51 10.38 7.37
C GLY A 225 -12.19 9.98 8.80
N PHE A 226 -12.75 10.74 9.74
CA PHE A 226 -12.68 10.44 11.16
C PHE A 226 -14.04 10.72 11.81
N CYS A 227 -14.44 9.90 12.76
CA CYS A 227 -15.66 10.07 13.53
C CYS A 227 -15.50 9.51 14.95
N ALA A 228 -16.43 9.85 15.85
CA ALA A 228 -16.47 9.26 17.19
C ALA A 228 -16.71 7.75 17.10
N ARG A 229 -16.17 6.97 18.05
CA ARG A 229 -16.35 5.51 18.06
C ARG A 229 -17.81 5.09 18.26
N GLU A 230 -18.62 5.92 18.91
CA GLU A 230 -20.05 5.66 19.10
C GLU A 230 -20.92 6.10 17.89
N THR A 231 -20.32 6.53 16.78
CA THR A 231 -21.06 6.98 15.60
C THR A 231 -21.88 5.82 15.02
N PRO A 232 -23.21 5.97 14.81
CA PRO A 232 -24.04 4.95 14.19
C PRO A 232 -23.59 4.56 12.78
N GLU A 233 -23.74 3.29 12.42
CA GLU A 233 -23.25 2.71 11.15
C GLU A 233 -23.81 3.43 9.91
N ASP A 234 -25.09 3.84 9.96
CA ASP A 234 -25.78 4.57 8.89
C ASP A 234 -25.25 6.01 8.69
N GLN A 235 -24.45 6.51 9.63
CA GLN A 235 -23.88 7.86 9.60
C GLN A 235 -22.39 7.88 9.24
N LEU A 236 -21.68 6.74 9.29
CA LEU A 236 -20.23 6.67 9.07
C LEU A 236 -19.80 7.29 7.74
N LEU A 237 -20.53 7.02 6.65
CA LEU A 237 -20.19 7.53 5.33
C LEU A 237 -20.24 9.06 5.22
N LYS A 238 -21.02 9.74 6.08
CA LYS A 238 -21.11 11.22 6.10
C LYS A 238 -19.81 11.87 6.55
N HIS A 239 -18.95 11.13 7.25
CA HIS A 239 -17.66 11.61 7.75
C HIS A 239 -16.51 11.41 6.76
N ILE A 240 -16.76 10.85 5.58
CA ILE A 240 -15.74 10.66 4.54
C ILE A 240 -15.46 11.99 3.82
N ALA A 241 -14.23 12.47 3.91
CA ALA A 241 -13.76 13.55 3.08
C ALA A 241 -13.36 12.98 1.72
N TYR A 242 -14.08 13.34 0.66
CA TYR A 242 -13.84 12.80 -0.67
C TYR A 242 -12.47 13.22 -1.23
N ARG A 243 -11.82 12.28 -1.93
CA ARG A 243 -10.47 12.40 -2.48
C ARG A 243 -10.38 11.71 -3.84
N ALA A 244 -9.41 12.14 -4.65
CA ALA A 244 -9.20 11.57 -5.98
C ALA A 244 -8.65 10.14 -5.89
N ASP A 245 -9.28 9.23 -6.62
CA ASP A 245 -8.77 7.88 -6.82
C ASP A 245 -7.59 7.87 -7.81
N ASN A 246 -6.63 7.00 -7.57
CA ASN A 246 -5.51 6.76 -8.49
C ASN A 246 -4.86 5.41 -8.20
N LYS A 247 -4.00 4.94 -9.11
CA LYS A 247 -3.39 3.61 -8.98
C LYS A 247 -2.48 3.47 -7.74
N ASP A 248 -1.88 4.55 -7.22
CA ASP A 248 -1.09 4.49 -5.98
C ASP A 248 -1.99 4.20 -4.76
N VAL A 249 -3.15 4.85 -4.70
CA VAL A 249 -4.15 4.65 -3.64
C VAL A 249 -4.73 3.24 -3.69
N ARG A 250 -5.11 2.75 -4.88
CA ARG A 250 -5.59 1.37 -5.05
C ARG A 250 -4.55 0.35 -4.59
N ARG A 251 -3.26 0.57 -4.88
CA ARG A 251 -2.15 -0.26 -4.38
C ARG A 251 -2.05 -0.25 -2.86
N ILE A 252 -2.14 0.92 -2.22
CA ILE A 252 -2.11 1.06 -0.75
C ILE A 252 -3.22 0.21 -0.12
N LEU A 253 -4.44 0.32 -0.65
CA LEU A 253 -5.61 -0.41 -0.15
C LEU A 253 -5.49 -1.92 -0.35
N MET A 254 -5.02 -2.37 -1.52
CA MET A 254 -4.79 -3.80 -1.77
C MET A 254 -3.72 -4.39 -0.86
N ARG A 255 -2.64 -3.66 -0.62
CA ARG A 255 -1.63 -4.11 0.34
C ARG A 255 -2.22 -4.31 1.73
N TYR A 256 -3.11 -3.41 2.16
CA TYR A 256 -3.78 -3.52 3.45
C TYR A 256 -4.70 -4.74 3.51
N LEU A 257 -5.52 -4.97 2.46
CA LEU A 257 -6.40 -6.14 2.34
C LEU A 257 -5.68 -7.49 2.34
N ILE A 258 -4.48 -7.55 1.74
CA ILE A 258 -3.71 -8.81 1.65
C ILE A 258 -2.92 -9.07 2.93
N SER A 259 -2.57 -8.02 3.67
CA SER A 259 -1.73 -8.13 4.88
C SER A 259 -2.53 -8.27 6.17
N GLY A 260 -3.82 -7.94 6.16
CA GLY A 260 -4.79 -8.28 7.20
C GLY A 260 -5.42 -9.65 6.96
#